data_AF-A0A017H812-F1
#
_entry.id   AF-A0A017H812-F1
#
_cell.length_a   1.000
_cell.length_b   1.000
_cell.length_c   1.000
_cell.angle_alpha   90.00
_cell.angle_beta   90.00
_cell.angle_gamma   90.00
#
_symmetry.space_group_name_H-M   'P 1'
#
loop_
_entity.id
_entity.type
_entity.pdbx_description
1 polymer ?
#
loop_
_entity_poly.entity_id
_entity_poly.type
_entity_poly.pdbx_seq_one_letter_code
_entity_poly.pdbx_strand_id
1 'polypeptide(L)'
;MSDTILAARGLKKHFQLGGGLMRAGPVVRAVDGVSIEVKRGETFAIVGESGCGKSTLARLLMRLLEPTEGEIEFEGRDIAAIRGRDLRELRRDMQFVFQDPFSSLNPRMSVGKLVGEPIETHRPELSRAQRRQEVARLLRKVGLRPEHADRYPHEFSGGQRQRIGIARALASNPRLVIGDEPVSALDVSVQAQVVNLLHDLREEFDMTLVIIAHDLAVIRHMSDRVAVMYLGQVVESGPTDEIFANPRHPYTMALLSAIPEPAHGGQKARLALNGETPSPANPPSGCRFHTRCPFAREDCATTAPDLRAAGPESHVACHHWQEIGDRRPAAGLTPAAGRSAGAQRRFALYEAATRDRATQDQAKRPGTAANAGASS
;
A
#
# COMPACT_ATOMS: atom_id res chain seq x y z
N MET A 1 -14.12 3.95 23.69
CA MET A 1 -14.06 4.42 22.29
C MET A 1 -13.71 3.23 21.43
N SER A 2 -14.30 3.10 20.26
CA SER A 2 -13.94 2.03 19.32
C SER A 2 -12.45 2.13 18.94
N ASP A 3 -11.77 0.98 18.85
CA ASP A 3 -10.36 0.89 18.39
C ASP A 3 -10.23 1.23 16.89
N THR A 4 -11.34 1.21 16.15
CA THR A 4 -11.41 1.48 14.71
C THR A 4 -11.37 2.98 14.41
N ILE A 5 -10.40 3.42 13.61
CA ILE A 5 -10.31 4.80 13.11
C ILE A 5 -11.01 4.99 11.76
N LEU A 6 -11.03 3.97 10.91
CA LEU A 6 -11.66 4.01 9.59
C LEU A 6 -12.38 2.68 9.33
N ALA A 7 -13.64 2.75 8.92
CA ALA A 7 -14.41 1.58 8.49
C ALA A 7 -15.07 1.85 7.13
N ALA A 8 -15.12 0.83 6.29
CA ALA A 8 -15.93 0.81 5.08
C ALA A 8 -16.84 -0.41 5.11
N ARG A 9 -18.11 -0.25 4.78
CA ARG A 9 -19.11 -1.33 4.82
C ARG A 9 -19.80 -1.46 3.47
N GLY A 10 -19.68 -2.63 2.84
CA GLY A 10 -20.34 -2.96 1.58
C GLY A 10 -20.01 -2.00 0.43
N LEU A 11 -18.82 -1.41 0.44
CA LEU A 11 -18.47 -0.30 -0.44
C LEU A 11 -18.43 -0.75 -1.91
N LYS A 12 -19.11 0.01 -2.77
CA LYS A 12 -19.10 -0.20 -4.22
C LYS A 12 -18.73 1.07 -4.96
N LYS A 13 -17.96 0.91 -6.03
CA LYS A 13 -17.75 1.95 -7.04
C LYS A 13 -17.75 1.33 -8.41
N HIS A 14 -18.81 1.63 -9.14
CA HIS A 14 -18.99 1.20 -10.53
C HIS A 14 -18.88 2.42 -11.45
N PHE A 15 -18.12 2.27 -12.53
CA PHE A 15 -17.95 3.32 -13.54
C PHE A 15 -18.67 2.91 -14.82
N GLN A 16 -19.51 3.79 -15.35
CA GLN A 16 -20.09 3.62 -16.68
C GLN A 16 -19.08 4.12 -17.73
N LEU A 17 -18.62 3.23 -18.61
CA LEU A 17 -17.68 3.58 -19.68
C LEU A 17 -18.45 3.91 -20.96
N GLY A 18 -18.58 5.20 -21.26
CA GLY A 18 -19.18 5.66 -22.51
C GLY A 18 -20.61 5.14 -22.74
N GLY A 19 -21.11 5.37 -23.95
CA GLY A 19 -22.45 4.98 -24.38
C GLY A 19 -22.89 5.82 -25.57
N GLY A 20 -23.56 5.19 -26.52
CA GLY A 20 -24.25 5.92 -27.59
C GLY A 20 -25.62 6.40 -27.13
N LEU A 21 -26.29 7.23 -27.93
CA LEU A 21 -27.63 7.76 -27.63
C LEU A 21 -28.69 6.67 -27.35
N MET A 22 -28.45 5.42 -27.80
CA MET A 22 -29.37 4.28 -27.64
C MET A 22 -28.79 3.07 -26.88
N ARG A 23 -27.54 3.11 -26.39
CA ARG A 23 -26.95 1.95 -25.71
C ARG A 23 -26.00 2.37 -24.60
N ALA A 24 -26.32 1.97 -23.37
CA ALA A 24 -25.42 2.12 -22.23
C ALA A 24 -24.12 1.33 -22.49
N GLY A 25 -22.98 1.96 -22.23
CA GLY A 25 -21.69 1.30 -22.32
C GLY A 25 -21.45 0.32 -21.16
N PRO A 26 -20.36 -0.44 -21.21
CA PRO A 26 -20.04 -1.43 -20.18
C PRO A 26 -19.82 -0.77 -18.81
N VAL A 27 -20.16 -1.50 -17.75
CA VAL A 27 -19.98 -1.06 -16.36
C VAL A 27 -18.72 -1.72 -15.78
N VAL A 28 -17.74 -0.91 -15.41
CA VAL A 28 -16.53 -1.36 -14.71
C VAL A 28 -16.79 -1.40 -13.22
N ARG A 29 -16.72 -2.60 -12.63
CA ARG A 29 -16.89 -2.79 -11.19
C ARG A 29 -15.56 -2.69 -10.47
N ALA A 30 -15.06 -1.47 -10.30
CA ALA A 30 -13.74 -1.21 -9.74
C ALA A 30 -13.63 -1.56 -8.25
N VAL A 31 -14.69 -1.36 -7.48
CA VAL A 31 -14.84 -1.83 -6.10
C VAL A 31 -16.25 -2.42 -5.99
N ASP A 32 -16.40 -3.62 -5.46
CA ASP A 32 -17.68 -4.33 -5.49
C ASP A 32 -17.98 -5.12 -4.21
N GLY A 33 -18.42 -4.40 -3.18
CA GLY A 33 -18.85 -4.96 -1.89
C GLY A 33 -17.72 -5.08 -0.88
N VAL A 34 -16.75 -4.17 -0.92
CA VAL A 34 -15.59 -4.21 -0.02
C VAL A 34 -15.98 -3.72 1.37
N SER A 35 -15.71 -4.54 2.37
CA SER A 35 -15.79 -4.15 3.78
C SER A 35 -14.42 -4.29 4.43
N ILE A 36 -13.94 -3.22 5.07
CA ILE A 36 -12.65 -3.20 5.77
C ILE A 36 -12.75 -2.36 7.04
N GLU A 37 -11.94 -2.71 8.04
CA GLU A 37 -11.81 -1.95 9.29
C GLU A 37 -10.33 -1.76 9.61
N VAL A 38 -9.95 -0.49 9.81
CA VAL A 38 -8.60 -0.05 10.14
C VAL A 38 -8.57 0.44 11.58
N LYS A 39 -7.69 -0.14 12.38
CA LYS A 39 -7.48 0.18 13.79
C LYS A 39 -6.57 1.40 13.94
N ARG A 40 -6.72 2.11 15.05
CA ARG A 40 -5.91 3.29 15.34
C ARG A 40 -4.44 2.88 15.58
N GLY A 41 -3.52 3.62 14.97
CA GLY A 41 -2.07 3.41 15.13
C GLY A 41 -1.49 2.24 14.33
N GLU A 42 -2.32 1.46 13.62
CA GLU A 42 -1.84 0.37 12.78
C GLU A 42 -1.38 0.86 11.39
N THR A 43 -0.63 0.01 10.70
CA THR A 43 -0.41 0.11 9.26
C THR A 43 -1.16 -1.00 8.54
N PHE A 44 -2.20 -0.61 7.82
CA PHE A 44 -3.07 -1.50 7.07
C PHE A 44 -2.72 -1.45 5.58
N ALA A 45 -2.35 -2.60 5.01
CA ALA A 45 -1.99 -2.69 3.60
C ALA A 45 -3.14 -3.20 2.72
N ILE A 46 -3.24 -2.65 1.51
CA ILE A 46 -4.15 -3.11 0.46
C ILE A 46 -3.30 -3.54 -0.73
N VAL A 47 -3.39 -4.82 -1.10
CA VAL A 47 -2.50 -5.45 -2.08
C VAL A 47 -3.24 -6.19 -3.17
N GLY A 48 -2.58 -6.45 -4.30
CA GLY A 48 -3.15 -7.16 -5.44
C GLY A 48 -2.54 -6.71 -6.76
N GLU A 49 -2.84 -7.42 -7.84
CA GLU A 49 -2.37 -7.10 -9.21
C GLU A 49 -2.80 -5.68 -9.65
N SER A 50 -2.08 -5.13 -10.63
CA SER A 50 -2.47 -3.85 -11.25
C SER A 50 -3.91 -3.92 -11.78
N GLY A 51 -4.66 -2.82 -11.66
CA GLY A 51 -6.04 -2.75 -12.14
C GLY A 51 -7.10 -3.48 -11.29
N CYS A 52 -6.74 -4.10 -10.15
CA CYS A 52 -7.73 -4.80 -9.30
C CYS A 52 -8.62 -3.90 -8.43
N GLY A 53 -8.45 -2.57 -8.47
CA GLY A 53 -9.32 -1.62 -7.78
C GLY A 53 -8.74 -0.94 -6.52
N LYS A 54 -7.52 -1.25 -6.12
CA LYS A 54 -6.86 -0.70 -4.90
C LYS A 54 -6.90 0.83 -4.85
N SER A 55 -6.39 1.48 -5.88
CA SER A 55 -6.31 2.93 -5.97
C SER A 55 -7.70 3.59 -6.07
N THR A 56 -8.71 2.89 -6.58
CA THR A 56 -10.11 3.33 -6.50
C THR A 56 -10.60 3.26 -5.05
N LEU A 57 -10.36 2.14 -4.36
CA LEU A 57 -10.73 1.97 -2.96
C LEU A 57 -10.11 3.06 -2.08
N ALA A 58 -8.81 3.33 -2.17
CA ALA A 58 -8.21 4.39 -1.36
C ALA A 58 -8.78 5.79 -1.64
N ARG A 59 -9.09 6.10 -2.91
CA ARG A 59 -9.76 7.36 -3.25
C ARG A 59 -11.17 7.44 -2.69
N LEU A 60 -11.90 6.32 -2.60
CA LEU A 60 -13.19 6.27 -1.91
C LEU A 60 -13.03 6.50 -0.41
N LEU A 61 -12.08 5.80 0.24
CA LEU A 61 -11.81 5.94 1.68
C LEU A 61 -11.49 7.39 2.07
N MET A 62 -10.77 8.12 1.21
CA MET A 62 -10.47 9.55 1.39
C MET A 62 -11.58 10.50 0.96
N ARG A 63 -12.67 9.98 0.42
CA ARG A 63 -13.74 10.74 -0.21
C ARG A 63 -13.25 11.70 -1.31
N LEU A 64 -12.23 11.27 -2.04
CA LEU A 64 -11.82 11.86 -3.33
C LEU A 64 -12.71 11.35 -4.47
N LEU A 65 -13.35 10.20 -4.27
CA LEU A 65 -14.42 9.67 -5.10
C LEU A 65 -15.65 9.38 -4.22
N GLU A 66 -16.84 9.58 -4.77
CA GLU A 66 -18.08 9.17 -4.12
C GLU A 66 -18.38 7.69 -4.42
N PRO A 67 -18.76 6.89 -3.41
CA PRO A 67 -19.19 5.52 -3.65
C PRO A 67 -20.50 5.48 -4.44
N THR A 68 -20.70 4.40 -5.19
CA THR A 68 -22.01 4.08 -5.79
C THR A 68 -22.97 3.56 -4.72
N GLU A 69 -22.47 2.71 -3.82
CA GLU A 69 -23.20 2.16 -2.66
C GLU A 69 -22.22 1.92 -1.51
N GLY A 70 -22.78 1.74 -0.30
CA GLY A 70 -22.03 1.45 0.92
C GLY A 70 -21.64 2.71 1.69
N GLU A 71 -21.03 2.49 2.84
CA GLU A 71 -20.79 3.52 3.85
C GLU A 71 -19.31 3.59 4.20
N ILE A 72 -18.86 4.79 4.59
CA ILE A 72 -17.50 5.05 5.05
C ILE A 72 -17.59 5.84 6.34
N GLU A 73 -16.99 5.31 7.40
CA GLU A 73 -16.95 5.94 8.72
C GLU A 73 -15.50 6.29 9.07
N PHE A 74 -15.29 7.51 9.57
CA PHE A 74 -14.03 7.95 10.17
C PHE A 74 -14.29 8.35 11.62
N GLU A 75 -13.57 7.73 12.55
CA GLU A 75 -13.77 7.88 13.99
C GLU A 75 -15.22 7.66 14.45
N GLY A 76 -15.90 6.70 13.81
CA GLY A 76 -17.31 6.37 14.08
C GLY A 76 -18.33 7.36 13.52
N ARG A 77 -17.90 8.33 12.69
CA ARG A 77 -18.78 9.28 11.99
C ARG A 77 -18.83 8.94 10.50
N ASP A 78 -20.03 8.77 9.96
CA ASP A 78 -20.22 8.67 8.51
C ASP A 78 -19.72 9.95 7.81
N ILE A 79 -18.78 9.78 6.87
CA ILE A 79 -18.14 10.88 6.15
C ILE A 79 -18.80 11.22 4.81
N ALA A 80 -19.77 10.42 4.33
CA ALA A 80 -20.41 10.62 3.04
C ALA A 80 -21.17 11.96 2.97
N ALA A 81 -21.87 12.31 4.06
CA ALA A 81 -22.69 13.53 4.15
C ALA A 81 -21.93 14.79 4.61
N ILE A 82 -20.68 14.69 5.05
CA ILE A 82 -19.91 15.83 5.57
C ILE A 82 -19.74 16.95 4.52
N ARG A 83 -19.99 18.21 4.85
CA ARG A 83 -19.83 19.35 3.92
C ARG A 83 -19.19 20.55 4.64
N GLY A 84 -18.82 21.58 3.89
CA GLY A 84 -18.41 22.87 4.46
C GLY A 84 -17.17 22.80 5.36
N ARG A 85 -17.29 23.33 6.59
CA ARG A 85 -16.21 23.40 7.57
C ARG A 85 -15.76 22.01 8.04
N ASP A 86 -16.71 21.13 8.34
CA ASP A 86 -16.43 19.76 8.78
C ASP A 86 -15.65 18.97 7.71
N LEU A 87 -15.87 19.27 6.42
CA LEU A 87 -15.08 18.67 5.34
C LEU A 87 -13.63 19.18 5.34
N ARG A 88 -13.39 20.44 5.74
CA ARG A 88 -12.03 20.98 5.88
C ARG A 88 -11.32 20.37 7.08
N GLU A 89 -12.03 20.11 8.17
CA GLU A 89 -11.50 19.41 9.34
C GLU A 89 -11.18 17.94 9.01
N LEU A 90 -12.09 17.24 8.34
CA LEU A 90 -11.84 15.89 7.83
C LEU A 90 -10.58 15.84 6.94
N ARG A 91 -10.44 16.81 6.03
CA ARG A 91 -9.27 16.94 5.15
C ARG A 91 -7.99 17.38 5.86
N ARG A 92 -8.07 17.90 7.09
CA ARG A 92 -6.91 18.12 7.95
C ARG A 92 -6.46 16.79 8.55
N ASP A 93 -7.43 16.06 9.10
CA ASP A 93 -7.21 14.85 9.90
C ASP A 93 -6.90 13.62 9.02
N MET A 94 -7.31 13.64 7.75
CA MET A 94 -7.02 12.61 6.74
C MET A 94 -6.19 13.21 5.60
N GLN A 95 -5.04 12.61 5.29
CA GLN A 95 -4.15 13.08 4.21
C GLN A 95 -3.84 11.98 3.20
N PHE A 96 -3.50 12.38 1.98
CA PHE A 96 -3.20 11.46 0.89
C PHE A 96 -1.79 11.70 0.35
N VAL A 97 -1.03 10.62 0.21
CA VAL A 97 0.28 10.61 -0.47
C VAL A 97 0.12 9.88 -1.80
N PHE A 98 0.26 10.63 -2.90
CA PHE A 98 0.07 10.11 -4.25
C PHE A 98 1.30 9.32 -4.76
N GLN A 99 1.05 8.42 -5.72
CA GLN A 99 2.04 7.57 -6.38
C GLN A 99 3.16 8.35 -7.08
N ASP A 100 2.80 9.44 -7.77
CA ASP A 100 3.77 10.28 -8.48
C ASP A 100 4.01 11.60 -7.73
N PRO A 101 5.19 11.77 -7.10
CA PRO A 101 5.54 13.00 -6.41
C PRO A 101 5.75 14.17 -7.38
N PHE A 102 5.95 13.94 -8.68
CA PHE A 102 6.11 15.02 -9.64
C PHE A 102 4.77 15.69 -10.00
N SER A 103 3.77 14.90 -10.39
CA SER A 103 2.44 15.45 -10.72
C SER A 103 1.68 16.00 -9.51
N SER A 104 2.00 15.55 -8.29
CA SER A 104 1.34 16.01 -7.06
C SER A 104 1.93 17.28 -6.44
N LEU A 105 3.13 17.72 -6.87
CA LEU A 105 3.78 18.95 -6.42
C LEU A 105 3.71 20.02 -7.50
N ASN A 106 3.25 21.23 -7.14
CA ASN A 106 3.26 22.35 -8.09
C ASN A 106 4.71 22.77 -8.39
N PRO A 107 5.22 22.62 -9.63
CA PRO A 107 6.62 22.87 -9.96
C PRO A 107 7.01 24.35 -9.88
N ARG A 108 6.02 25.26 -9.83
CA ARG A 108 6.20 26.72 -9.74
C ARG A 108 6.26 27.23 -8.29
N MET A 109 6.07 26.36 -7.31
CA MET A 109 6.14 26.70 -5.89
C MET A 109 7.45 26.18 -5.30
N SER A 110 8.07 26.96 -4.41
CA SER A 110 9.20 26.45 -3.63
C SER A 110 8.73 25.37 -2.65
N VAL A 111 9.63 24.51 -2.24
CA VAL A 111 9.37 23.44 -1.26
C VAL A 111 8.79 24.00 0.03
N GLY A 112 9.29 25.13 0.51
CA GLY A 112 8.79 25.78 1.71
C GLY A 112 7.35 26.26 1.57
N LYS A 113 6.93 26.72 0.38
CA LYS A 113 5.53 27.06 0.10
C LYS A 113 4.65 25.83 0.01
N LEU A 114 5.14 24.76 -0.64
CA LEU A 114 4.40 23.50 -0.79
C LEU A 114 4.11 22.84 0.56
N VAL A 115 5.12 22.75 1.43
CA VAL A 115 4.99 22.19 2.78
C VAL A 115 4.26 23.17 3.72
N GLY A 116 4.40 24.47 3.50
CA GLY A 116 3.75 25.50 4.31
C GLY A 116 2.25 25.65 4.05
N GLU A 117 1.78 25.43 2.82
CA GLU A 117 0.38 25.65 2.40
C GLU A 117 -0.66 24.97 3.33
N PRO A 118 -0.52 23.68 3.71
CA PRO A 118 -1.46 23.06 4.66
C PRO A 118 -1.42 23.72 6.04
N ILE A 119 -0.24 24.16 6.50
CA ILE A 119 -0.10 24.89 7.77
C ILE A 119 -0.85 26.21 7.70
N GLU A 120 -0.74 26.94 6.59
CA GLU A 120 -1.44 28.22 6.42
C GLU A 120 -2.97 28.03 6.44
N THR A 121 -3.43 26.92 5.87
CA THR A 121 -4.85 26.59 5.74
C THR A 121 -5.45 26.10 7.05
N HIS A 122 -4.74 25.23 7.77
CA HIS A 122 -5.28 24.51 8.93
C HIS A 122 -4.80 25.07 10.27
N ARG A 123 -3.73 25.89 10.26
CA ARG A 123 -3.18 26.56 11.44
C ARG A 123 -3.01 28.07 11.20
N PRO A 124 -4.11 28.80 10.90
CA PRO A 124 -4.06 30.23 10.59
C PRO A 124 -3.52 31.07 11.76
N GLU A 125 -3.59 30.56 12.99
CA GLU A 125 -3.09 31.21 14.21
C GLU A 125 -1.56 31.37 14.24
N LEU A 126 -0.82 30.59 13.45
CA LEU A 126 0.64 30.67 13.42
C LEU A 126 1.11 31.87 12.61
N SER A 127 2.02 32.65 13.19
CA SER A 127 2.73 33.73 12.49
C SER A 127 3.61 33.19 11.36
N ARG A 128 3.99 34.05 10.40
CA ARG A 128 4.90 33.69 9.31
C ARG A 128 6.25 33.14 9.80
N ALA A 129 6.75 33.62 10.94
CA ALA A 129 7.99 33.11 11.53
C ALA A 129 7.80 31.68 12.09
N GLN A 130 6.71 31.44 12.82
CA GLN A 130 6.37 30.11 13.35
C GLN A 130 6.11 29.11 12.23
N ARG A 131 5.42 29.51 11.15
CA ARG A 131 5.20 28.66 9.97
C ARG A 131 6.53 28.23 9.32
N ARG A 132 7.48 29.16 9.17
CA ARG A 132 8.81 28.83 8.63
C ARG A 132 9.58 27.86 9.53
N GLN A 133 9.47 28.01 10.85
CA GLN A 133 10.08 27.07 11.79
C GLN A 133 9.46 25.67 11.69
N GLU A 134 8.14 25.60 11.52
CA GLU A 134 7.43 24.33 11.38
C GLU A 134 7.77 23.63 10.06
N VAL A 135 7.84 24.37 8.95
CA VAL A 135 8.37 23.85 7.67
C VAL A 135 9.79 23.30 7.86
N ALA A 136 10.68 24.04 8.51
CA ALA A 136 12.04 23.59 8.78
C ALA A 136 12.09 22.34 9.69
N ARG A 137 11.14 22.20 10.63
CA ARG A 137 10.98 21.00 11.47
C ARG A 137 10.56 19.80 10.61
N LEU A 138 9.51 19.95 9.79
CA LEU A 138 9.00 18.88 8.92
C LEU A 138 10.03 18.43 7.89
N LEU A 139 10.77 19.36 7.29
CA LEU A 139 11.86 19.02 6.36
C LEU A 139 12.93 18.17 7.04
N ARG A 140 13.36 18.53 8.26
CA ARG A 140 14.31 17.71 9.03
C ARG A 140 13.75 16.32 9.32
N LYS A 141 12.46 16.21 9.66
CA LYS A 141 11.81 14.93 9.94
C LYS A 141 11.82 13.98 8.76
N VAL A 142 11.67 14.50 7.54
CA VAL A 142 11.75 13.69 6.33
C VAL A 142 13.17 13.52 5.79
N GLY A 143 14.21 13.94 6.52
CA GLY A 143 15.62 13.80 6.14
C GLY A 143 16.11 14.85 5.14
N LEU A 144 15.46 16.00 5.06
CA LEU A 144 15.86 17.15 4.23
C LEU A 144 16.41 18.29 5.09
N ARG A 145 17.24 19.16 4.49
CA ARG A 145 17.81 20.30 5.19
C ARG A 145 16.83 21.49 5.17
N PRO A 146 16.72 22.32 6.22
CA PRO A 146 15.84 23.48 6.21
C PRO A 146 16.03 24.44 5.02
N GLU A 147 17.28 24.63 4.59
CA GLU A 147 17.65 25.43 3.40
C GLU A 147 17.03 24.91 2.09
N HIS A 148 16.59 23.65 2.05
CA HIS A 148 15.86 23.10 0.90
C HIS A 148 14.49 23.76 0.71
N ALA A 149 13.97 24.49 1.70
CA ALA A 149 12.71 25.22 1.60
C ALA A 149 12.71 26.29 0.48
N ASP A 150 13.87 26.86 0.15
CA ASP A 150 13.98 27.91 -0.87
C ASP A 150 14.11 27.35 -2.30
N ARG A 151 14.32 26.03 -2.42
CA ARG A 151 14.46 25.32 -3.69
C ARG A 151 13.10 24.89 -4.25
N TYR A 152 13.09 24.49 -5.51
CA TYR A 152 11.92 24.02 -6.25
C TYR A 152 11.96 22.50 -6.46
N PRO A 153 10.79 21.83 -6.63
CA PRO A 153 10.71 20.37 -6.76
C PRO A 153 11.63 19.76 -7.82
N HIS A 154 11.82 20.45 -8.96
CA HIS A 154 12.65 19.96 -10.06
C HIS A 154 14.12 19.77 -9.68
N GLU A 155 14.59 20.42 -8.61
CA GLU A 155 15.97 20.34 -8.12
C GLU A 155 16.26 19.16 -7.18
N PHE A 156 15.27 18.29 -6.96
CA PHE A 156 15.35 17.13 -6.06
C PHE A 156 15.23 15.80 -6.82
N SER A 157 15.83 14.74 -6.28
CA SER A 157 15.65 13.37 -6.76
C SER A 157 14.21 12.87 -6.52
N GLY A 158 13.81 11.78 -7.19
CA GLY A 158 12.48 11.18 -6.99
C GLY A 158 12.17 10.87 -5.52
N GLY A 159 13.11 10.24 -4.80
CA GLY A 159 12.97 9.95 -3.38
C GLY A 159 12.88 11.20 -2.49
N GLN A 160 13.63 12.26 -2.82
CA GLN A 160 13.53 13.53 -2.11
C GLN A 160 12.18 14.23 -2.37
N ARG A 161 11.65 14.16 -3.60
CA ARG A 161 10.30 14.66 -3.91
C ARG A 161 9.23 13.88 -3.16
N GLN A 162 9.38 12.57 -3.04
CA GLN A 162 8.48 11.75 -2.22
C GLN A 162 8.50 12.19 -0.75
N ARG A 163 9.70 12.42 -0.19
CA ARG A 163 9.87 12.97 1.16
C ARG A 163 9.22 14.35 1.32
N ILE A 164 9.30 15.22 0.31
CA ILE A 164 8.59 16.51 0.30
C ILE A 164 7.07 16.30 0.32
N GLY A 165 6.54 15.37 -0.47
CA GLY A 165 5.12 15.00 -0.47
C GLY A 165 4.65 14.51 0.90
N ILE A 166 5.45 13.65 1.56
CA ILE A 166 5.20 13.18 2.92
C ILE A 166 5.22 14.35 3.91
N ALA A 167 6.23 15.22 3.87
CA ALA A 167 6.31 16.40 4.74
C ALA A 167 5.09 17.32 4.59
N ARG A 168 4.61 17.51 3.36
CA ARG A 168 3.39 18.27 3.08
C ARG A 168 2.16 17.61 3.68
N ALA A 169 2.01 16.29 3.57
CA ALA A 169 0.90 15.57 4.20
C ALA A 169 0.93 15.72 5.73
N LEU A 170 2.09 15.60 6.36
CA LEU A 170 2.25 15.73 7.81
C LEU A 170 2.04 17.14 8.35
N ALA A 171 2.12 18.16 7.49
CA ALA A 171 2.00 19.55 7.88
C ALA A 171 0.66 19.89 8.56
N SER A 172 -0.38 19.11 8.29
CA SER A 172 -1.70 19.21 8.92
C SER A 172 -1.81 18.46 10.27
N ASN A 173 -0.76 17.75 10.70
CA ASN A 173 -0.76 16.81 11.83
C ASN A 173 -1.93 15.78 11.76
N PRO A 174 -1.97 14.95 10.70
CA PRO A 174 -3.10 14.08 10.43
C PRO A 174 -3.17 12.89 11.40
N ARG A 175 -4.39 12.37 11.59
CA ARG A 175 -4.64 11.12 12.33
C ARG A 175 -4.56 9.90 11.43
N LEU A 176 -4.81 10.07 10.13
CA LEU A 176 -4.76 9.03 9.12
C LEU A 176 -4.06 9.52 7.85
N VAL A 177 -3.12 8.75 7.34
CA VAL A 177 -2.49 8.97 6.03
C VAL A 177 -2.72 7.76 5.14
N ILE A 178 -3.23 8.00 3.94
CA ILE A 178 -3.38 6.96 2.91
C ILE A 178 -2.33 7.19 1.81
N GLY A 179 -1.49 6.18 1.57
CA GLY A 179 -0.48 6.20 0.51
C GLY A 179 -0.86 5.28 -0.65
N ASP A 180 -0.99 5.83 -1.86
CA ASP A 180 -1.24 5.06 -3.08
C ASP A 180 0.09 4.75 -3.77
N GLU A 181 0.64 3.56 -3.53
CA GLU A 181 1.97 3.13 -4.00
C GLU A 181 3.10 4.15 -3.73
N PRO A 182 3.30 4.58 -2.46
CA PRO A 182 4.19 5.69 -2.13
C PRO A 182 5.68 5.42 -2.39
N VAL A 183 6.02 4.22 -2.88
CA VAL A 183 7.39 3.76 -3.12
C VAL A 183 7.61 3.16 -4.51
N SER A 184 6.58 3.02 -5.36
CA SER A 184 6.70 2.21 -6.59
C SER A 184 7.64 2.79 -7.65
N ALA A 185 7.78 4.11 -7.72
CA ALA A 185 8.66 4.79 -8.69
C ALA A 185 10.12 4.94 -8.21
N LEU A 186 10.49 4.32 -7.09
CA LEU A 186 11.78 4.49 -6.43
C LEU A 186 12.63 3.22 -6.56
N ASP A 187 13.95 3.38 -6.60
CA ASP A 187 14.87 2.25 -6.51
C ASP A 187 14.77 1.55 -5.14
N VAL A 188 15.09 0.26 -5.09
CA VAL A 188 14.91 -0.60 -3.90
C VAL A 188 15.54 0.00 -2.63
N SER A 189 16.69 0.67 -2.75
CA SER A 189 17.36 1.28 -1.60
C SER A 189 16.59 2.49 -1.06
N VAL A 190 16.08 3.35 -1.95
CA VAL A 190 15.25 4.50 -1.59
C VAL A 190 13.87 4.05 -1.09
N GLN A 191 13.30 2.97 -1.65
CA GLN A 191 12.06 2.37 -1.13
C GLN A 191 12.21 2.02 0.35
N ALA A 192 13.27 1.28 0.71
CA ALA A 192 13.53 0.90 2.09
C ALA A 192 13.67 2.12 3.02
N GLN A 193 14.35 3.17 2.56
CA GLN A 193 14.47 4.41 3.33
C GLN A 193 13.13 5.12 3.54
N VAL A 194 12.25 5.15 2.53
CA VAL A 194 10.92 5.77 2.64
C VAL A 194 10.00 4.94 3.53
N VAL A 195 10.07 3.62 3.46
CA VAL A 195 9.32 2.71 4.36
C VAL A 195 9.73 2.93 5.81
N ASN A 196 11.03 2.98 6.09
CA ASN A 196 11.55 3.28 7.43
C ASN A 196 11.15 4.69 7.90
N LEU A 197 11.17 5.67 7.00
CA LEU A 197 10.68 7.01 7.33
C LEU A 197 9.19 7.00 7.71
N LEU A 198 8.33 6.34 6.92
CA LEU A 198 6.89 6.26 7.22
C LEU A 198 6.62 5.56 8.55
N HIS A 199 7.40 4.52 8.86
CA HIS A 199 7.39 3.85 10.14
C HIS A 199 7.68 4.81 11.29
N ASP A 200 8.79 5.54 11.23
CA ASP A 200 9.22 6.43 12.31
C ASP A 200 8.20 7.56 12.51
N LEU A 201 7.69 8.11 11.40
CA LEU A 201 6.68 9.15 11.43
C LEU A 201 5.36 8.66 12.02
N ARG A 202 4.96 7.41 11.75
CA ARG A 202 3.74 6.82 12.32
C ARG A 202 3.80 6.84 13.85
N GLU A 203 4.93 6.39 14.40
CA GLU A 203 5.15 6.31 15.84
C GLU A 203 5.31 7.71 16.46
N GLU A 204 6.03 8.62 15.79
CA GLU A 204 6.22 9.98 16.30
C GLU A 204 4.93 10.82 16.30
N PHE A 205 4.10 10.68 15.26
CA PHE A 205 2.87 11.47 15.08
C PHE A 205 1.61 10.79 15.62
N ASP A 206 1.73 9.58 16.18
CA ASP A 206 0.60 8.75 16.64
C ASP A 206 -0.52 8.65 15.58
N MET A 207 -0.10 8.43 14.32
CA MET A 207 -1.00 8.38 13.18
C MET A 207 -1.25 6.95 12.72
N THR A 208 -2.33 6.75 11.99
CA THR A 208 -2.66 5.49 11.31
C THR A 208 -2.24 5.55 9.85
N LEU A 209 -1.77 4.44 9.29
CA LEU A 209 -1.38 4.36 7.88
C LEU A 209 -2.25 3.35 7.13
N VAL A 210 -2.77 3.74 5.97
CA VAL A 210 -3.28 2.80 4.97
C VAL A 210 -2.39 2.87 3.74
N ILE A 211 -1.81 1.76 3.31
CA ILE A 211 -0.89 1.77 2.18
C ILE A 211 -1.37 0.82 1.09
N ILE A 212 -1.45 1.33 -0.14
CA ILE A 212 -1.60 0.49 -1.32
C ILE A 212 -0.22 0.12 -1.83
N ALA A 213 -0.03 -1.16 -2.12
CA ALA A 213 1.13 -1.62 -2.87
C ALA A 213 0.75 -2.75 -3.82
N HIS A 214 1.59 -2.97 -4.82
CA HIS A 214 1.55 -4.17 -5.64
C HIS A 214 2.69 -5.15 -5.28
N ASP A 215 3.73 -4.68 -4.58
CA ASP A 215 4.84 -5.51 -4.12
C ASP A 215 4.61 -6.03 -2.71
N LEU A 216 4.30 -7.32 -2.60
CA LEU A 216 4.11 -8.00 -1.32
C LEU A 216 5.39 -8.08 -0.50
N ALA A 217 6.58 -8.08 -1.12
CA ALA A 217 7.85 -8.11 -0.38
C ALA A 217 7.96 -6.89 0.54
N VAL A 218 7.67 -5.69 0.02
CA VAL A 218 7.65 -4.44 0.79
C VAL A 218 6.58 -4.48 1.88
N ILE A 219 5.39 -4.98 1.56
CA ILE A 219 4.24 -4.99 2.49
C ILE A 219 4.49 -5.85 3.72
N ARG A 220 5.19 -6.98 3.58
CA ARG A 220 5.56 -7.84 4.70
C ARG A 220 6.28 -7.08 5.81
N HIS A 221 7.06 -6.07 5.45
CA HIS A 221 7.88 -5.31 6.39
C HIS A 221 7.22 -4.03 6.91
N MET A 222 6.19 -3.54 6.20
CA MET A 222 5.61 -2.23 6.48
C MET A 222 4.28 -2.31 7.23
N SER A 223 3.56 -3.43 7.11
CA SER A 223 2.16 -3.52 7.56
C SER A 223 1.95 -4.47 8.73
N ASP A 224 1.02 -4.10 9.60
CA ASP A 224 0.55 -4.93 10.71
C ASP A 224 -0.55 -5.90 10.21
N ARG A 225 -1.43 -5.41 9.32
CA ARG A 225 -2.50 -6.18 8.66
C ARG A 225 -2.54 -5.92 7.16
N VAL A 226 -3.04 -6.88 6.41
CA VAL A 226 -3.17 -6.80 4.96
C VAL A 226 -4.53 -7.27 4.48
N ALA A 227 -5.06 -6.61 3.45
CA ALA A 227 -6.20 -7.06 2.64
C ALA A 227 -5.75 -7.26 1.19
N VAL A 228 -5.92 -8.48 0.70
CA VAL A 228 -5.64 -8.88 -0.68
C VAL A 228 -6.89 -8.67 -1.52
N MET A 229 -6.78 -7.85 -2.56
CA MET A 229 -7.84 -7.53 -3.50
C MET A 229 -7.65 -8.23 -4.85
N TYR A 230 -8.73 -8.77 -5.37
CA TYR A 230 -8.80 -9.30 -6.73
C TYR A 230 -10.09 -8.84 -7.40
N LEU A 231 -9.96 -8.24 -8.59
CA LEU A 231 -11.08 -7.72 -9.41
C LEU A 231 -12.17 -7.01 -8.58
N GLY A 232 -11.78 -6.01 -7.79
CA GLY A 232 -12.69 -5.15 -7.04
C GLY A 232 -13.23 -5.73 -5.72
N GLN A 233 -12.80 -6.93 -5.32
CA GLN A 233 -13.23 -7.58 -4.08
C GLN A 233 -12.04 -7.90 -3.17
N VAL A 234 -12.24 -7.87 -1.86
CA VAL A 234 -11.27 -8.44 -0.90
C VAL A 234 -11.46 -9.95 -0.90
N VAL A 235 -10.39 -10.68 -1.25
CA VAL A 235 -10.41 -12.14 -1.31
C VAL A 235 -9.77 -12.80 -0.08
N GLU A 236 -8.91 -12.07 0.61
CA GLU A 236 -8.29 -12.51 1.85
C GLU A 236 -7.86 -11.30 2.67
N SER A 237 -7.96 -11.38 3.99
CA SER A 237 -7.45 -10.33 4.88
C SER A 237 -7.06 -10.92 6.24
N GLY A 238 -6.11 -10.29 6.93
CA GLY A 238 -5.68 -10.75 8.25
C GLY A 238 -4.38 -10.09 8.70
N PRO A 239 -3.83 -10.51 9.86
CA PRO A 239 -2.48 -10.14 10.27
C PRO A 239 -1.48 -10.48 9.18
N THR A 240 -0.57 -9.56 8.87
CA THR A 240 0.38 -9.71 7.76
C THR A 240 1.19 -11.00 7.89
N ASP A 241 1.69 -11.31 9.09
CA ASP A 241 2.44 -12.54 9.33
C ASP A 241 1.62 -13.81 9.09
N GLU A 242 0.33 -13.81 9.43
CA GLU A 242 -0.56 -14.96 9.18
C GLU A 242 -0.80 -15.16 7.69
N ILE A 243 -1.06 -14.08 6.94
CA ILE A 243 -1.28 -14.14 5.49
C ILE A 243 -0.04 -14.64 4.75
N PHE A 244 1.16 -14.25 5.19
CA PHE A 244 2.40 -14.69 4.57
C PHE A 244 2.79 -16.12 4.95
N ALA A 245 2.59 -16.52 6.21
CA ALA A 245 2.92 -17.87 6.66
C ALA A 245 1.88 -18.91 6.21
N ASN A 246 0.60 -18.55 6.32
CA ASN A 246 -0.54 -19.41 6.08
C ASN A 246 -1.57 -18.68 5.21
N PRO A 247 -1.23 -18.33 3.95
CA PRO A 247 -2.24 -17.80 3.02
C PRO A 247 -3.39 -18.80 2.92
N ARG A 248 -4.56 -18.46 2.41
CA ARG A 248 -5.70 -19.39 2.34
C ARG A 248 -6.40 -19.34 1.00
N HIS A 249 -6.43 -18.17 0.38
CA HIS A 249 -6.95 -18.01 -0.96
C HIS A 249 -5.91 -18.43 -2.01
N PRO A 250 -6.25 -19.25 -3.02
CA PRO A 250 -5.34 -19.64 -4.10
C PRO A 250 -4.66 -18.49 -4.83
N TYR A 251 -5.36 -17.36 -4.96
CA TYR A 251 -4.77 -16.12 -5.49
C TYR A 251 -3.61 -15.60 -4.63
N THR A 252 -3.82 -15.48 -3.32
CA THR A 252 -2.78 -15.04 -2.37
C THR A 252 -1.59 -15.99 -2.37
N MET A 253 -1.83 -17.31 -2.46
CA MET A 253 -0.76 -18.31 -2.63
C MET A 253 0.08 -18.03 -3.87
N ALA A 254 -0.58 -17.78 -5.00
CA ALA A 254 0.10 -17.55 -6.26
C ALA A 254 0.93 -16.26 -6.21
N LEU A 255 0.37 -15.17 -5.68
CA LEU A 255 1.07 -13.90 -5.47
C LEU A 255 2.32 -14.07 -4.58
N LEU A 256 2.19 -14.77 -3.45
CA LEU A 256 3.31 -15.00 -2.54
C LEU A 256 4.38 -15.92 -3.16
N SER A 257 3.98 -16.92 -3.95
CA SER A 257 4.92 -17.82 -4.63
C SER A 257 5.77 -17.15 -5.71
N ALA A 258 5.35 -15.96 -6.16
CA ALA A 258 6.08 -15.15 -7.13
C ALA A 258 7.18 -14.28 -6.50
N ILE A 259 7.19 -14.13 -5.16
CA ILE A 259 8.21 -13.33 -4.46
C ILE A 259 9.55 -14.07 -4.52
N PRO A 260 10.62 -13.44 -5.06
CA PRO A 260 11.95 -14.05 -5.08
C PRO A 260 12.49 -14.27 -3.66
N GLU A 261 12.96 -15.47 -3.36
CA GLU A 261 13.64 -15.76 -2.10
C GLU A 261 15.17 -15.60 -2.27
N PRO A 262 15.88 -14.91 -1.35
CA PRO A 262 17.33 -14.90 -1.32
C PRO A 262 17.87 -16.31 -0.99
N ALA A 263 18.22 -17.04 -2.05
CA ALA A 263 18.90 -18.34 -2.15
C ALA A 263 19.23 -19.11 -0.86
N HIS A 264 18.59 -20.27 -0.63
CA HIS A 264 19.21 -21.54 -0.21
C HIS A 264 18.46 -22.72 -0.87
N GLY A 265 19.01 -23.29 -1.95
CA GLY A 265 18.94 -24.74 -2.22
C GLY A 265 17.63 -25.44 -2.59
N GLY A 266 16.60 -24.78 -3.14
CA GLY A 266 15.45 -25.51 -3.69
C GLY A 266 14.56 -24.67 -4.61
N GLN A 267 14.31 -25.15 -5.84
CA GLN A 267 13.24 -24.60 -6.68
C GLN A 267 11.90 -25.01 -6.05
N LYS A 268 11.26 -24.11 -5.29
CA LYS A 268 9.88 -24.31 -4.86
C LYS A 268 8.96 -24.31 -6.08
N ALA A 269 7.99 -25.23 -6.09
CA ALA A 269 6.96 -25.25 -7.12
C ALA A 269 6.18 -23.92 -7.08
N ARG A 270 6.39 -23.08 -8.10
CA ARG A 270 5.66 -21.82 -8.25
C ARG A 270 4.23 -22.15 -8.64
N LEU A 271 3.26 -21.64 -7.87
CA LEU A 271 1.86 -21.71 -8.28
C LEU A 271 1.68 -20.63 -9.36
N ALA A 272 1.88 -21.00 -10.62
CA ALA A 272 1.82 -20.06 -11.73
C ALA A 272 0.39 -19.49 -11.86
N LEU A 273 0.29 -18.15 -11.82
CA LEU A 273 -0.90 -17.46 -12.30
C LEU A 273 -0.96 -17.62 -13.82
N ASN A 274 -1.71 -18.61 -14.29
CA ASN A 274 -1.89 -18.85 -15.71
C ASN A 274 -2.97 -17.92 -16.28
N GLY A 275 -2.75 -17.44 -17.51
CA GLY A 275 -3.69 -16.59 -18.23
C GLY A 275 -3.70 -15.12 -17.81
N GLU A 276 -4.32 -14.30 -18.66
CA GLU A 276 -4.49 -12.86 -18.42
C GLU A 276 -5.54 -12.58 -17.34
N THR A 277 -5.39 -11.47 -16.64
CA THR A 277 -6.39 -11.00 -15.67
C THR A 277 -7.67 -10.61 -16.42
N PRO A 278 -8.84 -11.20 -16.07
CA PRO A 278 -10.10 -10.86 -16.71
C PRO A 278 -10.44 -9.38 -16.59
N SER A 279 -11.18 -8.85 -17.57
CA SER A 279 -11.59 -7.45 -17.55
C SER A 279 -12.55 -7.16 -16.38
N PRO A 280 -12.32 -6.11 -15.57
CA PRO A 280 -13.27 -5.68 -14.55
C PRO A 280 -14.62 -5.18 -15.11
N ALA A 281 -14.70 -4.95 -16.43
CA ALA A 281 -15.95 -4.62 -17.13
C ALA A 281 -16.84 -5.84 -17.38
N ASN A 282 -16.25 -7.04 -17.37
CA ASN A 282 -16.95 -8.31 -17.51
C ASN A 282 -16.30 -9.36 -16.60
N PRO A 283 -16.46 -9.22 -15.26
CA PRO A 283 -15.84 -10.13 -14.32
C PRO A 283 -16.45 -11.55 -14.47
N PRO A 284 -15.67 -12.61 -14.22
CA PRO A 284 -16.19 -13.97 -14.22
C PRO A 284 -17.34 -14.15 -13.22
N SER A 285 -18.27 -15.06 -13.52
CA SER A 285 -19.34 -15.43 -12.61
C SER A 285 -18.81 -16.18 -11.39
N GLY A 286 -19.62 -16.24 -10.33
CA GLY A 286 -19.24 -16.90 -9.09
C GLY A 286 -17.98 -16.29 -8.45
N CYS A 287 -17.00 -17.14 -8.13
CA CYS A 287 -15.68 -16.73 -7.67
C CYS A 287 -14.89 -16.10 -8.82
N ARG A 288 -14.61 -14.79 -8.77
CA ARG A 288 -13.90 -14.08 -9.85
C ARG A 288 -12.55 -14.69 -10.24
N PHE A 289 -11.90 -15.43 -9.34
CA PHE A 289 -10.61 -16.06 -9.59
C PHE A 289 -10.72 -17.46 -10.22
N HIS A 290 -11.92 -18.04 -10.38
CA HIS A 290 -12.10 -19.43 -10.80
C HIS A 290 -11.45 -19.75 -12.15
N THR A 291 -11.37 -18.79 -13.07
CA THR A 291 -10.75 -18.96 -14.40
C THR A 291 -9.24 -19.12 -14.37
N ARG A 292 -8.59 -18.70 -13.28
CA ARG A 292 -7.13 -18.78 -13.06
C ARG A 292 -6.77 -19.67 -11.87
N CYS A 293 -7.76 -20.18 -11.15
CA CYS A 293 -7.57 -20.96 -9.94
C CYS A 293 -7.24 -22.43 -10.30
N PRO A 294 -6.08 -22.96 -9.89
CA PRO A 294 -5.73 -24.36 -10.15
C PRO A 294 -6.55 -25.36 -9.31
N PHE A 295 -7.35 -24.85 -8.36
CA PHE A 295 -8.24 -25.62 -7.50
C PHE A 295 -9.72 -25.36 -7.80
N ALA A 296 -10.04 -24.72 -8.94
CA ALA A 296 -11.41 -24.41 -9.30
C ALA A 296 -12.28 -25.68 -9.41
N ARG A 297 -13.50 -25.60 -8.88
CA ARG A 297 -14.54 -26.61 -9.00
C ARG A 297 -15.79 -25.99 -9.63
N GLU A 298 -16.81 -26.80 -9.89
CA GLU A 298 -18.04 -26.37 -10.58
C GLU A 298 -18.79 -25.26 -9.82
N ASP A 299 -18.86 -25.34 -8.50
CA ASP A 299 -19.48 -24.34 -7.63
C ASP A 299 -18.78 -22.97 -7.69
N CYS A 300 -17.47 -22.94 -7.92
CA CYS A 300 -16.71 -21.70 -8.09
C CYS A 300 -17.17 -20.88 -9.30
N ALA A 301 -17.72 -21.50 -10.34
CA ALA A 301 -18.18 -20.77 -11.54
C ALA A 301 -19.59 -20.18 -11.37
N THR A 302 -20.40 -20.75 -10.47
CA THR A 302 -21.82 -20.42 -10.34
C THR A 302 -22.12 -19.54 -9.12
N THR A 303 -21.37 -19.72 -8.02
CA THR A 303 -21.66 -19.05 -6.75
C THR A 303 -20.46 -18.24 -6.28
N ALA A 304 -20.67 -16.99 -5.90
CA ALA A 304 -19.62 -16.14 -5.33
C ALA A 304 -19.35 -16.55 -3.87
N PRO A 305 -18.09 -16.76 -3.47
CA PRO A 305 -17.78 -17.06 -2.07
C PRO A 305 -17.95 -15.81 -1.20
N ASP A 306 -18.59 -15.97 -0.05
CA ASP A 306 -18.63 -14.92 0.97
C ASP A 306 -17.24 -14.77 1.63
N LEU A 307 -16.91 -13.56 2.06
CA LEU A 307 -15.75 -13.31 2.91
C LEU A 307 -16.05 -13.84 4.32
N ARG A 308 -15.51 -15.02 4.67
CA ARG A 308 -15.79 -15.72 5.93
C ARG A 308 -14.59 -15.68 6.87
N ALA A 309 -14.87 -15.73 8.18
CA ALA A 309 -13.84 -15.86 9.18
C ALA A 309 -13.05 -17.17 8.97
N ALA A 310 -11.73 -17.03 9.01
CA ALA A 310 -10.75 -18.09 8.83
C ALA A 310 -9.86 -18.20 10.09
N GLY A 311 -9.72 -17.11 10.86
CA GLY A 311 -9.07 -17.09 12.17
C GLY A 311 -9.68 -16.00 13.03
N PRO A 312 -9.07 -15.66 14.18
CA PRO A 312 -9.56 -14.59 15.06
C PRO A 312 -9.69 -13.24 14.36
N GLU A 313 -8.72 -12.91 13.48
CA GLU A 313 -8.68 -11.64 12.73
C GLU A 313 -8.53 -11.84 11.22
N SER A 314 -8.61 -13.09 10.77
CA SER A 314 -8.35 -13.49 9.39
C SER A 314 -9.64 -13.90 8.69
N HIS A 315 -9.78 -13.48 7.44
CA HIS A 315 -10.95 -13.73 6.60
C HIS A 315 -10.54 -14.16 5.20
N VAL A 316 -11.34 -15.01 4.57
CA VAL A 316 -11.09 -15.54 3.21
C VAL A 316 -12.39 -15.70 2.44
N ALA A 317 -12.38 -15.34 1.16
CA ALA A 317 -13.50 -15.53 0.23
C ALA A 317 -13.17 -16.67 -0.75
N CYS A 318 -13.27 -17.91 -0.27
CA CYS A 318 -13.05 -19.11 -1.08
C CYS A 318 -13.94 -20.24 -0.59
N HIS A 319 -14.54 -21.03 -1.49
CA HIS A 319 -15.39 -22.17 -1.10
C HIS A 319 -14.58 -23.30 -0.45
N HIS A 320 -13.35 -23.52 -0.91
CA HIS A 320 -12.56 -24.73 -0.62
C HIS A 320 -11.28 -24.47 0.19
N TRP A 321 -11.17 -23.32 0.86
CA TRP A 321 -9.92 -22.90 1.51
C TRP A 321 -9.41 -23.89 2.58
N GLN A 322 -10.30 -24.58 3.27
CA GLN A 322 -9.95 -25.59 4.29
C GLN A 322 -9.22 -26.77 3.63
N GLU A 323 -9.83 -27.36 2.60
CA GLU A 323 -9.28 -28.51 1.89
C GLU A 323 -7.99 -28.17 1.12
N ILE A 324 -7.87 -26.93 0.62
CA ILE A 324 -6.67 -26.47 -0.10
C ILE A 324 -5.52 -26.25 0.89
N GLY A 325 -5.81 -25.74 2.09
CA GLY A 325 -4.83 -25.54 3.16
C GLY A 325 -4.13 -26.84 3.57
N ASP A 326 -4.90 -27.93 3.70
CA ASP A 326 -4.40 -29.25 4.13
C ASP A 326 -3.51 -29.95 3.07
N ARG A 327 -3.63 -29.57 1.80
CA ARG A 327 -2.92 -30.21 0.66
C ARG A 327 -1.62 -29.50 0.27
N ARG A 328 -1.15 -28.56 1.09
CA ARG A 328 0.00 -27.73 0.71
C ARG A 328 1.36 -28.44 0.87
N PRO A 329 2.28 -28.27 -0.11
CA PRO A 329 3.70 -28.28 0.22
C PRO A 329 3.93 -27.15 1.22
N ALA A 330 4.58 -27.43 2.35
CA ALA A 330 4.90 -26.41 3.35
C ALA A 330 5.53 -25.19 2.65
N ALA A 331 4.80 -24.08 2.63
CA ALA A 331 5.35 -22.82 2.15
C ALA A 331 6.49 -22.48 3.11
N GLY A 332 7.72 -22.78 2.70
CA GLY A 332 8.92 -22.60 3.51
C GLY A 332 9.29 -21.13 3.69
N LEU A 333 8.32 -20.27 3.97
CA LEU A 333 8.58 -19.05 4.71
C LEU A 333 8.55 -19.49 6.17
N THR A 334 9.72 -19.65 6.76
CA THR A 334 9.85 -20.04 8.17
C THR A 334 8.87 -19.19 8.98
N PRO A 335 7.94 -19.81 9.75
CA PRO A 335 7.10 -19.07 10.66
C PRO A 335 8.06 -18.29 11.56
N ALA A 336 8.05 -16.96 11.48
CA ALA A 336 8.79 -16.13 12.41
C ALA A 336 8.06 -16.26 13.74
N ALA A 337 8.36 -17.31 14.49
CA ALA A 337 7.62 -17.69 15.68
C ALA A 337 7.66 -16.54 16.70
N GLY A 338 6.48 -16.00 16.97
CA GLY A 338 6.16 -15.06 18.06
C GLY A 338 6.75 -13.67 17.90
N ARG A 339 6.07 -12.74 17.22
CA ARG A 339 6.53 -11.33 17.22
C ARG A 339 5.44 -10.30 17.35
N SER A 340 5.51 -9.57 18.46
CA SER A 340 5.69 -8.13 18.40
C SER A 340 6.68 -7.67 19.49
N ALA A 341 7.45 -6.64 19.13
CA ALA A 341 8.02 -5.57 19.96
C ALA A 341 8.38 -4.50 18.90
N GLY A 342 7.33 -3.94 18.29
CA GLY A 342 7.33 -3.20 17.02
C GLY A 342 7.59 -4.08 15.79
N ALA A 343 6.86 -5.21 15.64
CA ALA A 343 7.24 -6.40 14.83
C ALA A 343 8.78 -6.57 14.84
N GLN A 344 9.30 -6.78 16.06
CA GLN A 344 10.68 -6.66 16.59
C GLN A 344 11.69 -5.78 15.82
N ARG A 345 11.24 -4.52 15.61
CA ARG A 345 11.80 -3.37 14.86
C ARG A 345 11.64 -3.45 13.33
N ARG A 346 10.48 -3.90 12.83
CA ARG A 346 10.05 -4.00 11.41
C ARG A 346 11.20 -4.11 10.36
N PHE A 347 12.13 -5.07 10.34
CA PHE A 347 12.57 -6.08 11.31
C PHE A 347 14.11 -5.95 11.43
N ALA A 348 14.57 -5.00 12.26
CA ALA A 348 15.84 -4.26 12.17
C ALA A 348 15.92 -3.33 10.92
N LEU A 349 14.84 -2.53 10.69
CA LEU A 349 14.68 -1.48 9.66
C LEU A 349 15.00 -1.94 8.23
N TYR A 350 14.22 -2.92 7.76
CA TYR A 350 14.44 -3.64 6.49
C TYR A 350 15.86 -4.30 6.37
N GLU A 351 16.49 -4.61 7.52
CA GLU A 351 17.89 -5.02 7.76
C GLU A 351 18.98 -4.06 7.22
N ALA A 352 18.88 -2.81 7.69
CA ALA A 352 19.76 -1.67 7.38
C ALA A 352 19.75 -1.30 5.89
N ALA A 353 18.54 -1.07 5.33
CA ALA A 353 18.26 -0.64 3.95
C ALA A 353 18.90 -1.50 2.83
N THR A 354 19.26 -2.75 3.16
CA THR A 354 19.93 -3.80 2.38
C THR A 354 21.49 -3.83 2.36
N ARG A 355 22.14 -3.01 3.22
CA ARG A 355 23.60 -2.86 3.57
C ARG A 355 24.56 -2.31 2.48
N ASP A 356 25.43 -1.34 2.84
CA ASP A 356 26.63 -0.67 2.20
C ASP A 356 27.45 -1.42 1.10
N ARG A 357 26.84 -2.23 0.22
CA ARG A 357 27.51 -3.43 -0.30
C ARG A 357 27.11 -3.88 -1.70
N ALA A 358 26.94 -2.95 -2.63
CA ALA A 358 27.68 -3.10 -3.90
C ALA A 358 29.10 -2.50 -3.78
N THR A 359 29.40 -1.83 -2.66
CA THR A 359 30.56 -0.94 -2.45
C THR A 359 31.88 -1.64 -2.06
N GLN A 360 31.92 -2.98 -1.99
CA GLN A 360 33.17 -3.76 -2.02
C GLN A 360 33.32 -4.63 -3.28
N ASP A 361 32.23 -4.95 -3.99
CA ASP A 361 32.28 -5.78 -5.20
C ASP A 361 32.84 -5.06 -6.43
N GLN A 362 32.91 -3.72 -6.42
CA GLN A 362 33.61 -2.94 -7.46
C GLN A 362 34.99 -2.39 -7.03
N ALA A 363 35.31 -2.32 -5.74
CA ALA A 363 36.58 -1.75 -5.27
C ALA A 363 37.78 -2.73 -5.34
N LYS A 364 37.57 -4.00 -5.73
CA LYS A 364 38.58 -5.08 -5.78
C LYS A 364 38.79 -5.70 -7.17
N ARG A 365 38.54 -4.94 -8.24
CA ARG A 365 39.07 -5.27 -9.57
C ARG A 365 39.95 -4.16 -10.15
N PRO A 366 41.20 -4.03 -9.68
CA PRO A 366 42.32 -3.70 -10.55
C PRO A 366 43.01 -4.98 -11.00
N GLY A 367 43.00 -5.20 -12.32
CA GLY A 367 44.09 -5.86 -13.04
C GLY A 367 44.19 -7.39 -12.98
N THR A 368 43.57 -8.05 -13.96
CA THR A 368 44.35 -9.02 -14.76
C THR A 368 44.26 -8.60 -16.22
N ALA A 369 44.91 -7.48 -16.52
CA ALA A 369 45.51 -7.31 -17.83
C ALA A 369 46.96 -7.83 -17.72
N ALA A 370 47.23 -8.83 -18.56
CA ALA A 370 48.52 -9.18 -19.13
C ALA A 370 49.56 -9.96 -18.29
N ASN A 371 49.94 -11.08 -18.93
CA ASN A 371 51.30 -11.57 -19.17
C ASN A 371 51.97 -12.57 -18.22
N ALA A 372 51.89 -13.84 -18.62
CA ALA A 372 53.05 -14.70 -18.93
C ALA A 372 52.58 -15.66 -20.05
N GLY A 373 53.20 -15.83 -21.22
CA GLY A 373 54.60 -15.69 -21.56
C GLY A 373 55.26 -17.08 -21.60
N ALA A 374 55.35 -17.67 -22.81
CA ALA A 374 56.13 -18.86 -23.20
C ALA A 374 55.69 -20.20 -22.56
N SER A 375 55.66 -21.35 -23.24
CA SER A 375 56.62 -21.91 -24.19
C SER A 375 56.00 -23.17 -24.85
N SER A 376 56.53 -23.51 -26.04
CA SER A 376 56.37 -24.75 -26.84
C SER A 376 55.02 -25.04 -27.49
#